data_AF-A0A1H6X488-F1
#
_entry.id   AF-A0A1H6X488-F1
#
_cell.length_a   1.000
_cell.length_b   1.000
_cell.length_c   1.000
_cell.angle_alpha   90.00
_cell.angle_beta   90.00
_cell.angle_gamma   90.00
#
_symmetry.space_group_name_H-M   'P 1'
#
loop_
_entity.id
_entity.type
_entity.pdbx_description
1 polymer ?
#
loop_
_entity_poly.entity_id
_entity_poly.type
_entity_poly.pdbx_seq_one_letter_code
_entity_poly.pdbx_strand_id
1 'polypeptide(L)'
;MEDLLIVIWRTVFLYVLIIVVLRIMGKRELGELSVVDLVISVLMAEVAAFALDDPDSPLFMAIMPILVLLIIQITASFISLKSKKFRDVVEGGPAVIIRNGVIEEQTIRRQRYNIDNLLQQLREQQVASVRNVAYAFLEASGNLAVFEKDSDRPILPLISDGVIQKEHLPLIGKDMEWLMNELNAAGYSSPEQVFFCTLDKEGMHIQEKGRTG
;
A
#
# COMPACT_ATOMS: atom_id res chain seq x y z
N MET A 1 -27.17 -22.77 32.20
CA MET A 1 -27.45 -23.21 30.82
C MET A 1 -27.89 -22.05 29.94
N GLU A 2 -28.68 -21.11 30.45
CA GLU A 2 -29.08 -19.90 29.73
C GLU A 2 -27.87 -19.03 29.34
N ASP A 3 -26.91 -18.83 30.25
CA ASP A 3 -25.68 -18.06 29.95
C ASP A 3 -24.84 -18.69 28.83
N LEU A 4 -24.76 -20.03 28.80
CA LEU A 4 -24.03 -20.76 27.75
C LEU A 4 -24.68 -20.56 26.38
N LEU A 5 -26.02 -20.56 26.32
CA LEU A 5 -26.78 -20.27 25.11
C LEU A 5 -26.57 -18.82 24.64
N ILE A 6 -26.52 -17.86 25.57
CA ILE A 6 -26.24 -16.45 25.26
C ILE A 6 -24.83 -16.31 24.68
N VAL A 7 -23.83 -16.91 25.32
CA VAL A 7 -22.43 -16.86 24.85
C VAL A 7 -22.29 -17.51 23.46
N ILE A 8 -22.92 -18.66 23.21
CA ILE A 8 -22.89 -19.31 21.88
C ILE A 8 -23.49 -18.37 20.81
N TRP A 9 -24.66 -17.79 21.08
CA TRP A 9 -25.31 -16.88 20.13
C TRP A 9 -24.49 -15.61 19.89
N ARG A 10 -23.95 -14.99 20.95
CA ARG A 10 -23.06 -13.81 20.82
C ARG A 10 -21.81 -14.16 20.02
N THR A 11 -21.21 -15.32 20.25
CA THR A 11 -20.01 -15.77 19.53
C THR A 11 -20.29 -15.90 18.04
N VAL A 12 -21.36 -16.61 17.67
CA VAL A 12 -21.76 -16.77 16.26
C VAL A 12 -22.08 -15.41 15.62
N PHE A 13 -22.83 -14.56 16.32
CA PHE A 13 -23.18 -13.23 15.83
C PHE A 13 -21.95 -12.34 15.60
N LEU A 14 -21.06 -12.24 16.60
CA LEU A 14 -19.85 -11.41 16.51
C LEU A 14 -18.89 -11.93 15.45
N TYR A 15 -18.75 -13.25 15.30
CA TYR A 15 -17.99 -13.86 14.21
C TYR A 15 -18.51 -13.42 12.83
N VAL A 16 -19.83 -13.52 12.61
CA VAL A 16 -20.44 -13.08 11.35
C VAL A 16 -20.29 -11.56 11.15
N LEU A 17 -20.50 -10.77 12.20
CA LEU A 17 -20.34 -9.32 12.16
C LEU A 17 -18.92 -8.92 11.75
N ILE A 18 -17.89 -9.50 12.38
CA ILE A 18 -16.49 -9.21 12.07
C ILE A 18 -16.16 -9.62 10.63
N ILE A 19 -16.64 -10.77 10.15
CA ILE A 19 -16.44 -11.18 8.75
C ILE A 19 -17.07 -10.17 7.78
N VAL A 20 -18.30 -9.70 8.06
CA VAL A 20 -18.95 -8.69 7.23
C VAL A 20 -18.15 -7.39 7.23
N VAL A 21 -17.70 -6.93 8.40
CA VAL A 21 -16.88 -5.73 8.57
C VAL A 21 -15.57 -5.85 7.78
N LEU A 22 -14.81 -6.95 7.96
CA LEU A 22 -13.58 -7.22 7.22
C LEU A 22 -13.81 -7.29 5.70
N ARG A 23 -14.93 -7.86 5.26
CA ARG A 23 -15.27 -7.92 3.84
C ARG A 23 -15.59 -6.55 3.25
N ILE A 24 -16.20 -5.65 4.05
CA ILE A 24 -16.45 -4.25 3.65
C ILE A 24 -15.14 -3.45 3.60
N MET A 25 -14.18 -3.75 4.48
CA MET A 25 -12.86 -3.10 4.48
C MET A 25 -12.07 -3.34 3.16
N GLY A 26 -12.45 -4.36 2.38
CA GLY A 26 -11.96 -4.59 1.02
C GLY A 26 -11.17 -5.89 0.87
N LYS A 27 -10.70 -6.15 -0.35
CA LYS A 27 -9.85 -7.32 -0.67
C LYS A 27 -8.39 -6.96 -0.45
N ARG A 28 -7.92 -7.01 0.79
CA ARG A 28 -6.48 -7.01 1.09
C ARG A 28 -6.11 -8.44 1.49
N GLU A 29 -5.13 -9.02 0.81
CA GLU A 29 -4.69 -10.38 1.11
C GLU A 29 -4.03 -10.41 2.51
N LEU A 30 -4.15 -11.52 3.24
CA LEU A 30 -3.63 -11.66 4.61
C LEU A 30 -2.11 -11.41 4.71
N GLY A 31 -1.37 -11.51 3.60
CA GLY A 31 0.07 -11.22 3.52
C GLY A 31 0.44 -9.76 3.21
N GLU A 32 -0.55 -8.92 2.87
CA GLU A 32 -0.35 -7.49 2.54
C GLU A 32 -1.21 -6.57 3.42
N LEU A 33 -1.65 -7.05 4.59
CA LEU A 33 -2.36 -6.21 5.55
C LEU A 33 -1.48 -5.03 5.93
N SER A 34 -2.02 -3.81 5.78
CA SER A 34 -1.36 -2.63 6.31
C SER A 34 -1.25 -2.76 7.82
N VAL A 35 -0.23 -2.14 8.42
CA VAL A 35 -0.09 -2.03 9.88
C VAL A 35 -1.39 -1.52 10.52
N VAL A 36 -2.09 -0.61 9.83
CA VAL A 36 -3.38 -0.07 10.25
C VAL A 36 -4.47 -1.14 10.28
N ASP A 37 -4.51 -2.00 9.27
CA ASP A 37 -5.49 -3.09 9.18
C ASP A 37 -5.29 -4.10 10.30
N LEU A 38 -4.01 -4.38 10.64
CA LEU A 38 -3.67 -5.24 11.77
C LEU A 38 -4.12 -4.62 13.11
N VAL A 39 -3.81 -3.35 13.35
CA VAL A 39 -4.22 -2.65 14.58
C VAL A 39 -5.74 -2.67 14.74
N ILE A 40 -6.49 -2.37 13.67
CA ILE A 40 -7.96 -2.38 13.71
C ILE A 40 -8.50 -3.79 13.96
N SER A 41 -7.90 -4.82 13.33
CA SER A 41 -8.29 -6.21 13.53
C SER A 41 -8.08 -6.67 14.97
N VAL A 42 -6.95 -6.29 15.58
CA VAL A 42 -6.65 -6.58 16.99
C VAL A 42 -7.64 -5.86 17.92
N LEU A 43 -7.92 -4.58 17.67
CA LEU A 43 -8.91 -3.83 18.47
C LEU A 43 -10.31 -4.43 18.37
N MET A 44 -10.73 -4.88 17.19
CA MET A 44 -12.03 -5.56 17.03
C MET A 44 -12.07 -6.89 17.77
N ALA A 45 -10.99 -7.68 17.73
CA ALA A 45 -10.89 -8.94 18.46
C ALA A 45 -11.00 -8.71 19.97
N GLU A 46 -10.33 -7.69 20.50
CA GLU A 46 -10.39 -7.33 21.92
C GLU A 46 -11.80 -6.89 22.35
N VAL A 47 -12.45 -6.02 21.56
CA VAL A 47 -13.83 -5.59 21.83
C VAL A 47 -14.80 -6.77 21.80
N ALA A 48 -14.62 -7.70 20.86
CA ALA A 48 -15.45 -8.91 20.79
C ALA A 48 -15.19 -9.85 21.97
N ALA A 49 -13.95 -9.98 22.44
CA ALA A 49 -13.62 -10.77 23.61
C ALA A 49 -14.32 -10.24 24.87
N PHE A 50 -14.31 -8.91 25.10
CA PHE A 50 -15.05 -8.30 26.22
C PHE A 50 -16.55 -8.57 26.18
N ALA A 51 -17.15 -8.63 24.98
CA ALA A 51 -18.57 -8.93 24.80
C ALA A 51 -18.96 -10.37 25.17
N LEU A 52 -17.99 -11.29 25.12
CA LEU A 52 -18.14 -12.70 25.44
C LEU A 52 -17.80 -13.01 26.91
N ASP A 53 -16.91 -12.21 27.52
CA ASP A 53 -16.48 -12.36 28.91
C ASP A 53 -17.57 -11.95 29.91
N ASP A 54 -18.36 -10.92 29.58
CA ASP A 54 -19.49 -10.45 30.38
C ASP A 54 -20.83 -10.62 29.64
N PRO A 55 -21.56 -11.73 29.85
CA PRO A 55 -22.87 -11.99 29.23
C PRO A 55 -23.97 -11.03 29.67
N ASP A 56 -23.82 -10.35 30.81
CA ASP A 56 -24.79 -9.37 31.32
C ASP A 56 -24.61 -8.00 30.66
N SER A 57 -23.41 -7.72 30.14
CA SER A 57 -23.15 -6.50 29.38
C SER A 57 -24.02 -6.44 28.11
N PRO A 58 -24.61 -5.28 27.78
CA PRO A 58 -25.35 -5.13 26.53
C PRO A 58 -24.46 -5.37 25.30
N LEU A 59 -24.86 -6.27 24.40
CA LEU A 59 -24.11 -6.57 23.17
C LEU A 59 -23.83 -5.34 22.30
N PHE A 60 -24.66 -4.31 22.41
CA PHE A 60 -24.47 -3.02 21.75
C PHE A 60 -23.15 -2.33 22.13
N MET A 61 -22.63 -2.57 23.35
CA MET A 61 -21.32 -2.06 23.79
C MET A 61 -20.16 -2.65 22.97
N ALA A 62 -20.36 -3.79 22.32
CA ALA A 62 -19.38 -4.39 21.42
C ALA A 62 -19.61 -4.00 19.95
N ILE A 63 -20.87 -3.92 19.54
CA ILE A 63 -21.25 -3.55 18.17
C ILE A 63 -20.80 -2.12 17.84
N MET A 64 -21.02 -1.18 18.77
CA MET A 64 -20.74 0.23 18.52
C MET A 64 -19.27 0.52 18.23
N PRO A 65 -18.29 0.08 19.05
CA PRO A 65 -16.88 0.28 18.74
C PRO A 65 -16.47 -0.38 17.42
N ILE A 66 -16.96 -1.59 17.11
CA ILE A 66 -16.67 -2.27 15.84
C ILE A 66 -17.18 -1.45 14.64
N LEU A 67 -18.40 -0.90 14.71
CA LEU A 67 -18.94 -0.04 13.65
C LEU A 67 -18.18 1.29 13.52
N VAL A 68 -17.77 1.88 14.64
CA VAL A 68 -16.94 3.10 14.64
C VAL A 68 -15.59 2.81 13.98
N LEU A 69 -14.93 1.70 14.32
CA LEU A 69 -13.68 1.26 13.69
C LEU A 69 -13.86 1.05 12.17
N LEU A 70 -14.97 0.43 11.74
CA LEU A 70 -15.29 0.30 10.31
C LEU A 70 -15.40 1.67 9.62
N ILE A 71 -16.12 2.62 10.21
CA ILE A 71 -16.30 3.97 9.63
C ILE A 71 -14.95 4.69 9.55
N ILE A 72 -14.13 4.61 10.60
CA ILE A 72 -12.78 5.19 10.62
C ILE A 72 -11.95 4.60 9.48
N GLN A 73 -11.98 3.27 9.32
CA GLN A 73 -11.23 2.59 8.27
C GLN A 73 -11.68 3.01 6.86
N ILE A 74 -12.98 2.99 6.59
CA ILE A 74 -13.53 3.39 5.30
C ILE A 74 -13.13 4.83 5.00
N THR A 75 -13.26 5.73 5.98
CA THR A 75 -12.90 7.14 5.83
C THR A 75 -11.40 7.30 5.56
N ALA A 76 -10.54 6.62 6.32
CA ALA A 76 -9.10 6.63 6.11
C ALA A 76 -8.74 6.12 4.71
N SER A 77 -9.36 5.03 4.25
CA SER A 77 -9.17 4.48 2.90
C SER A 77 -9.56 5.49 1.81
N PHE A 78 -10.71 6.15 1.94
CA PHE A 78 -11.13 7.21 1.01
C PHE A 78 -10.16 8.41 0.99
N ILE A 79 -9.62 8.80 2.15
CA ILE A 79 -8.63 9.88 2.25
C ILE A 79 -7.31 9.44 1.60
N SER A 80 -6.84 8.21 1.84
CA SER A 80 -5.64 7.64 1.24
C SER A 80 -5.72 7.59 -0.29
N LEU A 81 -6.91 7.32 -0.86
CA LEU A 81 -7.10 7.36 -2.31
C LEU A 81 -6.88 8.76 -2.89
N LYS A 82 -7.31 9.81 -2.18
CA LYS A 82 -7.22 11.20 -2.66
C LYS A 82 -5.91 11.90 -2.31
N SER A 83 -5.21 11.44 -1.27
CA SER A 83 -4.03 12.11 -0.73
C SER A 83 -2.83 11.18 -0.62
N LYS A 84 -1.89 11.32 -1.56
CA LYS A 84 -0.60 10.62 -1.53
C LYS A 84 0.13 10.84 -0.21
N LYS A 85 0.17 12.07 0.30
CA LYS A 85 0.83 12.38 1.59
C LYS A 85 0.19 11.64 2.77
N PHE A 86 -1.13 11.56 2.82
CA PHE A 86 -1.81 10.84 3.90
C PHE A 86 -1.53 9.33 3.79
N ARG A 87 -1.63 8.78 2.58
CA ARG A 87 -1.28 7.39 2.28
C ARG A 87 0.16 7.07 2.70
N ASP A 88 1.13 7.90 2.34
CA ASP A 88 2.54 7.69 2.68
C ASP A 88 2.79 7.75 4.20
N VAL A 89 1.99 8.50 4.96
CA VAL A 89 2.10 8.59 6.43
C VAL A 89 1.43 7.40 7.14
N VAL A 90 0.28 6.96 6.62
CA VAL A 90 -0.58 5.97 7.28
C VAL A 90 -0.27 4.54 6.82
N GLU A 91 -0.07 4.35 5.52
CA GLU A 91 0.23 3.06 4.91
C GLU A 91 1.74 2.88 4.67
N GLY A 92 2.52 3.97 4.64
CA GLY A 92 3.92 3.94 4.23
C GLY A 92 4.06 4.05 2.72
N GLY A 93 5.16 4.65 2.25
CA GLY A 93 5.49 4.74 0.83
C GLY A 93 6.83 4.07 0.53
N PRO A 94 7.05 3.59 -0.71
CA PRO A 94 8.30 2.97 -1.10
C PRO A 94 9.46 3.97 -0.95
N ALA A 95 10.57 3.50 -0.39
CA ALA A 95 11.77 4.32 -0.19
C ALA A 95 12.94 3.75 -0.98
N VAL A 96 13.58 4.57 -1.82
CA VAL A 96 14.76 4.13 -2.57
C VAL A 96 15.96 3.98 -1.62
N ILE A 97 16.41 2.74 -1.44
CA ILE A 97 17.55 2.37 -0.58
C ILE A 97 18.83 2.21 -1.38
N ILE A 98 18.76 1.74 -2.63
CA ILE A 98 19.91 1.63 -3.53
C ILE A 98 19.56 2.32 -4.84
N ARG A 99 20.49 3.13 -5.36
CA ARG A 99 20.42 3.77 -6.67
C ARG A 99 21.73 3.57 -7.42
N ASN A 100 21.66 2.94 -8.58
CA ASN A 100 22.78 2.65 -9.47
C ASN A 100 23.98 1.98 -8.79
N GLY A 101 23.71 1.17 -7.77
CA GLY A 101 24.68 0.44 -6.97
C GLY A 101 25.34 1.25 -5.86
N VAL A 102 24.76 2.40 -5.51
CA VAL A 102 25.12 3.23 -4.36
C VAL A 102 23.99 3.16 -3.33
N ILE A 103 24.36 2.91 -2.08
CA ILE A 103 23.41 2.88 -0.96
C ILE A 103 23.06 4.32 -0.55
N GLU A 104 21.77 4.63 -0.47
CA GLU A 104 21.23 5.93 -0.06
C GLU A 104 21.24 6.05 1.47
N GLU A 105 22.37 6.46 2.04
CA GLU A 105 22.61 6.49 3.50
C GLU A 105 21.54 7.29 4.27
N GLN A 106 21.12 8.44 3.75
CA GLN A 106 20.10 9.27 4.39
C GLN A 106 18.76 8.54 4.48
N THR A 107 18.39 7.80 3.42
CA THR A 107 17.14 7.03 3.40
C THR A 107 17.20 5.88 4.39
N ILE A 108 18.31 5.12 4.43
CA ILE A 108 18.50 4.03 5.39
C ILE A 108 18.35 4.53 6.83
N ARG A 109 19.00 5.65 7.17
CA ARG A 109 18.92 6.25 8.51
C ARG A 109 17.49 6.69 8.84
N ARG A 110 16.80 7.33 7.89
CA ARG A 110 15.41 7.79 8.07
C ARG A 110 14.45 6.62 8.30
N GLN A 111 14.65 5.52 7.57
CA GLN A 111 13.85 4.30 7.68
C GLN A 111 14.28 3.37 8.81
N ARG A 112 15.34 3.71 9.56
CA ARG A 112 15.96 2.87 10.60
C ARG A 112 16.27 1.45 10.09
N TYR A 113 16.60 1.34 8.81
CA TYR A 113 16.91 0.07 8.17
C TYR A 113 18.38 -0.30 8.45
N ASN A 114 18.66 -1.56 8.76
CA ASN A 114 20.05 -2.00 8.99
C ASN A 114 20.69 -2.47 7.66
N ILE A 115 21.98 -2.20 7.49
CA ILE A 115 22.80 -2.73 6.39
C ILE A 115 22.78 -4.26 6.40
N ASP A 116 22.78 -4.90 7.58
CA ASP A 116 22.69 -6.36 7.66
C ASP A 116 21.38 -6.90 7.06
N ASN A 117 20.25 -6.21 7.30
CA ASN A 117 18.95 -6.54 6.71
C ASN A 117 18.96 -6.32 5.20
N LEU A 118 19.55 -5.21 4.73
CA LEU A 118 19.73 -4.94 3.30
C LEU A 118 20.48 -6.09 2.61
N LEU A 119 21.62 -6.48 3.16
CA LEU A 119 22.45 -7.56 2.62
C LEU A 119 21.77 -8.93 2.73
N GLN A 120 20.98 -9.17 3.77
CA GLN A 120 20.16 -10.37 3.88
C GLN A 120 19.14 -10.44 2.75
N GLN A 121 18.34 -9.39 2.55
CA GLN A 121 17.29 -9.40 1.53
C GLN A 121 17.84 -9.43 0.10
N LEU A 122 18.99 -8.80 -0.16
CA LEU A 122 19.69 -8.97 -1.43
C LEU A 122 20.07 -10.44 -1.69
N ARG A 123 20.54 -11.17 -0.66
CA ARG A 123 20.85 -12.61 -0.76
C ARG A 123 19.59 -13.45 -0.98
N GLU A 124 18.48 -13.13 -0.31
CA GLU A 124 17.19 -13.80 -0.52
C GLU A 124 16.72 -13.67 -1.98
N GLN A 125 17.03 -12.55 -2.63
CA GLN A 125 16.77 -12.31 -4.06
C GLN A 125 17.91 -12.74 -4.99
N GLN A 126 18.91 -13.48 -4.47
CA GLN A 126 20.05 -14.00 -5.22
C GLN A 126 20.95 -12.92 -5.85
N VAL A 127 20.87 -11.68 -5.35
CA VAL A 127 21.73 -10.57 -5.78
C VAL A 127 23.02 -10.56 -4.97
N ALA A 128 24.12 -10.95 -5.63
CA ALA A 128 25.42 -11.12 -4.98
C ALA A 128 26.13 -9.81 -4.62
N SER A 129 25.81 -8.71 -5.31
CA SER A 129 26.48 -7.43 -5.10
C SER A 129 25.54 -6.25 -5.28
N VAL A 130 25.61 -5.30 -4.33
CA VAL A 130 24.97 -3.98 -4.44
C VAL A 130 25.33 -3.30 -5.76
N ARG A 131 26.53 -3.51 -6.31
CA ARG A 131 26.98 -2.87 -7.56
C ARG A 131 26.13 -3.23 -8.78
N ASN A 132 25.50 -4.41 -8.77
CA ASN A 132 24.67 -4.90 -9.86
C ASN A 132 23.23 -4.36 -9.79
N VAL A 133 22.87 -3.73 -8.67
CA VAL A 133 21.54 -3.17 -8.45
C VAL A 133 21.40 -1.83 -9.16
N ALA A 134 20.39 -1.70 -10.02
CA ALA A 134 19.96 -0.41 -10.57
C ALA A 134 19.11 0.35 -9.54
N TYR A 135 18.09 -0.30 -8.98
CA TYR A 135 17.23 0.27 -7.95
C TYR A 135 16.87 -0.78 -6.91
N ALA A 136 16.85 -0.39 -5.64
CA ALA A 136 16.20 -1.17 -4.60
C ALA A 136 15.23 -0.28 -3.82
N PHE A 137 13.96 -0.69 -3.76
CA PHE A 137 12.90 -0.01 -3.04
C PHE A 137 12.60 -0.78 -1.76
N LEU A 138 12.61 -0.11 -0.61
CA LEU A 138 12.07 -0.66 0.63
C LEU A 138 10.58 -0.33 0.67
N GLU A 139 9.76 -1.37 0.58
CA GLU A 139 8.31 -1.29 0.65
C GLU A 139 7.83 -1.09 2.10
N ALA A 140 6.59 -0.64 2.26
CA ALA A 140 5.97 -0.45 3.57
C ALA A 140 5.89 -1.74 4.40
N SER A 141 5.84 -2.90 3.74
CA SER A 141 5.91 -4.22 4.37
C SER A 141 7.28 -4.53 4.99
N GLY A 142 8.31 -3.74 4.67
CA GLY A 142 9.70 -3.99 5.04
C GLY A 142 10.44 -4.91 4.06
N ASN A 143 9.76 -5.40 3.02
CA ASN A 143 10.39 -6.14 1.93
C ASN A 143 11.10 -5.18 0.97
N LEU A 144 12.21 -5.65 0.41
CA LEU A 144 12.99 -4.96 -0.60
C LEU A 144 12.51 -5.44 -1.97
N ALA A 145 12.29 -4.54 -2.91
CA ALA A 145 12.10 -4.87 -4.32
C ALA A 145 13.38 -4.45 -5.07
N VAL A 146 14.07 -5.40 -5.69
CA VAL A 146 15.38 -5.18 -6.33
C VAL A 146 15.27 -5.28 -7.85
N PHE A 147 15.83 -4.28 -8.53
CA PHE A 147 15.95 -4.23 -9.97
C PHE A 147 17.43 -4.17 -10.32
N GLU A 148 17.91 -5.13 -11.11
CA GLU A 148 19.30 -5.20 -11.54
C GLU A 148 19.54 -4.32 -12.77
N LYS A 149 20.81 -3.97 -13.02
CA LYS A 149 21.20 -3.12 -14.16
C LYS A 149 20.92 -3.76 -15.52
N ASP A 150 21.00 -5.08 -15.57
CA ASP A 150 20.83 -5.86 -16.80
C ASP A 150 19.40 -6.43 -16.95
N SER A 151 18.51 -6.17 -15.98
CA SER A 151 17.11 -6.60 -16.00
C SER A 151 16.17 -5.53 -16.56
N ASP A 152 14.88 -5.86 -16.68
CA ASP A 152 13.85 -4.86 -16.94
C ASP A 152 13.86 -3.79 -15.84
N ARG A 153 13.80 -2.52 -16.26
CA ARG A 153 13.67 -1.39 -15.34
C ARG A 153 12.29 -1.44 -14.68
N PRO A 154 12.15 -0.93 -13.44
CA PRO A 154 10.84 -0.85 -12.80
C PRO A 154 9.89 -0.04 -13.68
N ILE A 155 8.72 -0.62 -13.99
CA ILE A 155 7.64 0.10 -14.64
C ILE A 155 7.05 1.04 -13.59
N LEU A 156 7.37 2.33 -13.72
CA LEU A 156 6.93 3.35 -12.79
C LEU A 156 5.81 4.17 -13.44
N PRO A 157 4.70 4.45 -12.71
CA PRO A 157 3.64 5.28 -13.24
C PRO A 157 4.14 6.71 -13.39
N LEU A 158 4.09 7.27 -14.60
CA LEU A 158 4.44 8.66 -14.88
C LEU A 158 3.26 9.59 -14.57
N ILE A 159 2.04 9.11 -14.81
CA ILE A 159 0.79 9.77 -14.41
C ILE A 159 -0.09 8.76 -13.67
N SER A 160 -0.66 9.19 -12.55
CA SER A 160 -1.67 8.44 -11.80
C SER A 160 -2.82 9.37 -11.48
N ASP A 161 -4.02 8.99 -11.93
CA ASP A 161 -5.27 9.74 -11.77
C ASP A 161 -5.12 11.24 -12.14
N GLY A 162 -4.44 11.51 -13.25
CA GLY A 162 -4.22 12.86 -13.75
C GLY A 162 -3.09 13.64 -13.09
N VAL A 163 -2.39 13.03 -12.13
CA VAL A 163 -1.28 13.68 -11.41
C VAL A 163 0.05 13.10 -11.87
N ILE A 164 0.96 13.98 -12.30
CA ILE A 164 2.32 13.60 -12.68
C ILE A 164 3.13 13.19 -11.45
N GLN A 165 3.74 12.01 -11.51
CA GLN A 165 4.65 11.50 -10.49
C GLN A 165 6.08 11.99 -10.78
N LYS A 166 6.36 13.25 -10.40
CA LYS A 166 7.63 13.92 -10.70
C LYS A 166 8.86 13.17 -10.19
N GLU A 167 8.70 12.43 -9.09
CA GLU A 167 9.77 11.65 -8.48
C GLU A 167 10.24 10.48 -9.36
N HIS A 168 9.39 10.01 -10.30
CA HIS A 168 9.67 8.84 -11.13
C HIS A 168 10.45 9.17 -12.41
N LEU A 169 10.30 10.38 -12.94
CA LEU A 169 10.95 10.79 -14.20
C LEU A 169 12.49 10.65 -14.14
N PRO A 170 13.18 11.12 -13.08
CA PRO A 170 14.63 10.94 -12.98
C PRO A 170 15.06 9.47 -12.84
N LEU A 171 14.16 8.57 -12.38
CA LEU A 171 14.44 7.14 -12.23
C LEU A 171 14.54 6.43 -13.58
N ILE A 172 13.87 6.96 -14.60
CA ILE A 172 13.93 6.45 -15.98
C ILE A 172 14.82 7.31 -16.88
N GLY A 173 15.52 8.30 -16.32
CA GLY A 173 16.39 9.23 -17.07
C GLY A 173 15.61 10.18 -17.98
N LYS A 174 14.38 10.53 -17.61
CA LYS A 174 13.51 11.46 -18.34
C LYS A 174 13.22 12.69 -17.48
N ASP A 175 12.68 13.73 -18.10
CA ASP A 175 12.25 14.95 -17.43
C ASP A 175 10.80 15.30 -17.77
N MET A 176 10.33 16.41 -17.18
CA MET A 176 8.96 16.90 -17.38
C MET A 176 8.70 17.33 -18.82
N GLU A 177 9.70 17.89 -19.50
CA GLU A 177 9.57 18.39 -20.86
C GLU A 177 9.35 17.24 -21.83
N TRP A 178 10.14 16.17 -21.70
CA TRP A 178 9.95 14.93 -22.44
C TRP A 178 8.53 14.37 -22.23
N LEU A 179 8.07 14.27 -20.98
CA LEU A 179 6.74 13.73 -20.68
C LEU A 179 5.63 14.54 -21.35
N MET A 180 5.69 15.87 -21.29
CA MET A 180 4.69 16.73 -21.92
C MET A 180 4.72 16.64 -23.45
N ASN A 181 5.90 16.52 -24.05
CA ASN A 181 6.03 16.34 -25.50
C ASN A 181 5.42 15.03 -25.97
N GLU A 182 5.65 13.92 -25.26
CA GLU A 182 5.05 12.62 -25.58
C GLU A 182 3.52 12.64 -25.42
N LEU A 183 3.00 13.27 -24.35
CA LEU A 183 1.55 13.43 -24.16
C LEU A 183 0.91 14.22 -25.29
N ASN A 184 1.52 15.34 -25.69
CA ASN A 184 1.06 16.15 -26.80
C ASN A 184 1.09 15.37 -28.13
N ALA A 185 2.16 14.61 -28.37
CA ALA A 185 2.27 13.76 -29.56
C ALA A 185 1.20 12.65 -29.59
N ALA A 186 0.80 12.15 -28.41
CA ALA A 186 -0.30 11.19 -28.25
C ALA A 186 -1.70 11.82 -28.27
N GLY A 187 -1.81 13.16 -28.38
CA GLY A 187 -3.09 13.88 -28.47
C GLY A 187 -3.67 14.37 -27.14
N TYR A 188 -2.93 14.25 -26.03
CA TYR A 188 -3.35 14.72 -24.71
C TYR A 188 -2.81 16.11 -24.43
N SER A 189 -3.71 17.08 -24.23
CA SER A 189 -3.33 18.47 -23.95
C SER A 189 -3.03 18.74 -22.47
N SER A 190 -3.48 17.83 -21.59
CA SER A 190 -3.38 17.99 -20.15
C SER A 190 -3.20 16.64 -19.46
N PRO A 191 -2.29 16.52 -18.47
CA PRO A 191 -2.13 15.29 -17.68
C PRO A 191 -3.43 14.83 -17.01
N GLU A 192 -4.33 15.75 -16.66
CA GLU A 192 -5.61 15.48 -15.99
C GLU A 192 -6.56 14.61 -16.80
N GLN A 193 -6.37 14.53 -18.12
CA GLN A 193 -7.12 13.66 -19.03
C GLN A 193 -6.69 12.19 -18.92
N VAL A 194 -5.48 11.95 -18.41
CA VAL A 194 -4.84 10.64 -18.34
C VAL A 194 -5.10 10.01 -16.98
N PHE A 195 -5.73 8.84 -16.97
CA PHE A 195 -5.90 8.02 -15.77
C PHE A 195 -4.59 7.36 -15.36
N PHE A 196 -3.89 6.77 -16.32
CA PHE A 196 -2.68 6.00 -16.08
C PHE A 196 -1.71 6.15 -17.24
N CYS A 197 -0.43 6.38 -16.94
CA CYS A 197 0.63 6.42 -17.94
C CYS A 197 1.89 5.73 -17.41
N THR A 198 2.49 4.86 -18.23
CA THR A 198 3.76 4.18 -17.93
C THR A 198 4.65 4.16 -19.17
N LEU A 199 5.94 3.91 -18.97
CA LEU A 199 6.91 3.68 -20.03
C LEU A 199 7.57 2.31 -19.80
N ASP A 200 7.48 1.44 -20.79
CA ASP A 200 8.14 0.13 -20.82
C ASP A 200 9.03 -0.02 -22.07
N LYS A 201 9.42 -1.27 -22.39
CA LYS A 201 10.22 -1.59 -23.58
C LYS A 201 9.44 -1.45 -24.90
N GLU A 202 8.13 -1.61 -24.88
CA GLU A 202 7.25 -1.50 -26.04
C GLU A 202 6.87 -0.03 -26.33
N GLY A 203 6.96 0.83 -25.32
CA GLY A 203 6.83 2.26 -25.45
C GLY A 203 5.99 2.87 -24.33
N MET A 204 5.35 4.00 -24.64
CA MET A 204 4.49 4.68 -23.69
C MET A 204 3.08 4.08 -23.73
N HIS A 205 2.62 3.58 -22.60
CA HIS A 205 1.25 3.10 -22.43
C HIS A 205 0.42 4.17 -21.73
N ILE A 206 -0.67 4.65 -22.37
CA ILE A 206 -1.54 5.70 -21.85
C ILE A 206 -2.99 5.20 -21.81
N GLN A 207 -3.64 5.39 -20.66
CA GLN A 207 -5.07 5.15 -20.45
C GLN A 207 -5.78 6.45 -20.07
N GLU A 208 -6.86 6.76 -20.77
CA GLU A 208 -7.73 7.91 -20.51
C GLU A 208 -8.66 7.72 -19.31
N LYS A 209 -8.96 8.83 -18.62
CA LYS A 209 -10.03 8.83 -17.62
C LYS A 209 -11.38 8.53 -18.27
N GLY A 210 -12.11 7.58 -17.69
CA GLY A 210 -13.46 7.20 -18.16
C GLY A 210 -13.49 6.13 -19.26
N ARG A 211 -12.34 5.73 -19.81
CA ARG A 211 -12.27 4.61 -20.76
C ARG A 211 -12.32 3.29 -19.99
N THR A 212 -13.42 2.57 -20.14
CA THR A 212 -13.57 1.16 -19.71
C THR A 212 -13.33 0.26 -20.91
N GLY A 213 -12.63 -0.86 -20.68
CA GLY A 213 -12.27 -1.84 -21.71
C GLY A 213 -13.45 -2.63 -22.24
#